data_AF-A0A227J6I2-F1
#
_entry.id   AF-A0A227J6I2-F1
#
_cell.length_a   1.000
_cell.length_b   1.000
_cell.length_c   1.000
_cell.angle_alpha   90.00
_cell.angle_beta   90.00
_cell.angle_gamma   90.00
#
_symmetry.space_group_name_H-M   'P 1'
#
loop_
_entity.id
_entity.type
_entity.pdbx_description
1 polymer ?
#
loop_
_entity_poly.entity_id
_entity_poly.type
_entity_poly.pdbx_seq_one_letter_code
_entity_poly.pdbx_strand_id
1 'polypeptide(L)'
;LTSALQGRNMQLEEVATIVDEASELYDFSRGLLQGAIEHIGQGIAVVDKQLRLVAWNQRYLELFVFPPGLIQVGRPIADVIRHNAEQGLCGPGDPEDHVRRRVYHLEQGTRHTSSRVRPDGRV
;
A
#
# COMPACT_ATOMS: atom_id res chain seq x y z
N LEU A 1 0.96 23.04 -56.19
CA LEU A 1 0.08 22.06 -55.50
C LEU A 1 0.84 21.09 -54.59
N THR A 2 2.13 20.83 -54.83
CA THR A 2 2.99 19.97 -53.99
C THR A 2 3.30 20.54 -52.60
N SER A 3 3.50 21.86 -52.46
CA SER A 3 3.88 22.50 -51.18
C SER A 3 2.82 22.39 -50.07
N ALA A 4 1.52 22.44 -50.40
CA ALA A 4 0.45 22.37 -49.40
C ALA A 4 0.22 20.94 -48.84
N LEU A 5 0.49 19.91 -49.64
CA LEU A 5 0.45 18.51 -49.19
C LEU A 5 1.65 18.18 -48.30
N GLN A 6 2.81 18.76 -48.61
CA GLN A 6 4.04 18.59 -47.85
C GLN A 6 3.96 19.22 -46.45
N GLY A 7 3.31 20.38 -46.32
CA GLY A 7 3.07 21.03 -45.02
C GLY A 7 2.10 20.26 -44.11
N ARG A 8 1.07 19.60 -44.67
CA ARG A 8 0.16 18.74 -43.89
C ARG A 8 0.84 17.45 -43.42
N ASN A 9 1.73 16.87 -44.22
CA ASN A 9 2.47 15.67 -43.83
C ASN A 9 3.42 15.94 -42.65
N MET A 10 4.15 17.06 -42.69
CA MET A 10 5.02 17.47 -41.58
C MET A 10 4.23 17.74 -40.28
N GLN A 11 3.04 18.35 -40.36
CA GLN A 11 2.19 18.54 -39.18
C GLN A 11 1.67 17.22 -38.59
N LEU A 12 1.33 16.24 -39.43
CA LEU A 12 0.88 14.93 -38.97
C LEU A 12 2.00 14.12 -38.31
N GLU A 13 3.22 14.20 -38.83
CA GLU A 13 4.43 13.58 -38.25
C GLU A 13 4.77 14.19 -36.87
N GLU A 14 4.65 15.52 -36.74
CA GLU A 14 4.88 16.24 -35.48
C GLU A 14 3.84 15.86 -34.42
N VAL A 15 2.56 15.79 -34.79
CA VAL A 15 1.49 15.35 -33.89
C VAL A 15 1.67 13.89 -33.47
N ALA A 16 2.06 12.99 -34.39
CA ALA A 16 2.33 11.60 -34.07
C ALA A 16 3.49 11.47 -33.07
N THR A 17 4.56 12.25 -33.27
CA THR A 17 5.72 12.29 -32.36
C THR A 17 5.31 12.75 -30.96
N ILE A 18 4.51 13.81 -30.85
CA ILE A 18 4.01 14.30 -29.56
C ILE A 18 3.11 13.26 -28.86
N VAL A 19 2.25 12.56 -29.62
CA VAL A 19 1.38 11.52 -29.08
C VAL A 19 2.18 10.33 -28.58
N ASP A 20 3.22 9.92 -29.31
CA ASP A 20 4.13 8.84 -28.91
C ASP A 20 4.91 9.23 -27.64
N GLU A 21 5.51 10.42 -27.59
CA GLU A 21 6.20 10.95 -26.41
C GLU A 21 5.27 11.02 -25.18
N ALA A 22 4.04 11.51 -25.36
CA ALA A 22 3.05 11.58 -24.29
C ALA A 22 2.61 10.20 -23.80
N SER A 23 2.49 9.23 -24.71
CA SER A 23 2.14 7.84 -24.38
C SER A 23 3.27 7.15 -23.62
N GLU A 24 4.52 7.33 -24.04
CA GLU A 24 5.71 6.83 -23.33
C GLU A 24 5.83 7.43 -21.93
N LEU A 25 5.61 8.75 -21.78
CA LEU A 25 5.59 9.42 -20.47
C LEU A 25 4.46 8.91 -19.57
N TYR A 26 3.29 8.64 -20.14
CA TYR A 26 2.13 8.12 -19.41
C TYR A 26 2.36 6.68 -18.93
N ASP A 27 2.87 5.82 -19.81
CA ASP A 27 3.20 4.43 -19.50
C ASP A 27 4.37 4.33 -18.52
N PHE A 28 5.37 5.21 -18.63
CA PHE A 28 6.47 5.34 -17.68
C PHE A 28 5.98 5.77 -16.29
N SER A 29 5.12 6.80 -16.22
CA SER A 29 4.54 7.30 -14.97
C SER A 29 3.65 6.23 -14.31
N ARG A 30 2.86 5.51 -15.11
CA ARG A 30 2.04 4.38 -14.65
C ARG A 30 2.91 3.23 -14.16
N GLY A 31 3.98 2.88 -14.88
CA GLY A 31 4.95 1.87 -14.48
C GLY A 31 5.69 2.21 -13.20
N LEU A 32 6.07 3.49 -13.01
CA LEU A 32 6.65 3.99 -11.76
C LEU A 32 5.68 3.92 -10.59
N LEU A 33 4.41 4.30 -10.78
CA LEU A 33 3.40 4.27 -9.72
C LEU A 33 3.04 2.84 -9.34
N GLN A 34 2.84 1.97 -10.34
CA GLN A 34 2.57 0.55 -10.12
C GLN A 34 3.78 -0.13 -9.48
N GLY A 35 4.98 0.14 -9.99
CA GLY A 35 6.24 -0.30 -9.42
C GLY A 35 6.44 0.20 -7.99
N ALA A 36 6.14 1.46 -7.68
CA ALA A 36 6.23 1.99 -6.32
C ALA A 36 5.24 1.33 -5.35
N ILE A 37 4.03 1.00 -5.80
CA ILE A 37 3.03 0.27 -4.99
C ILE A 37 3.41 -1.20 -4.82
N GLU A 38 3.97 -1.84 -5.84
CA GLU A 38 4.46 -3.23 -5.80
C GLU A 38 5.80 -3.37 -5.04
N HIS A 39 6.65 -2.33 -5.04
CA HIS A 39 7.93 -2.26 -4.29
C HIS A 39 7.82 -1.65 -2.89
N ILE A 40 6.65 -1.17 -2.45
CA ILE A 40 6.44 -0.93 -1.03
C ILE A 40 6.42 -2.31 -0.36
N GLY A 41 7.57 -2.75 0.14
CA GLY A 41 7.71 -3.97 0.93
C GLY A 41 6.86 -3.98 2.22
N GLN A 42 6.10 -2.91 2.47
CA GLN A 42 5.25 -2.71 3.63
C GLN A 42 3.81 -3.18 3.39
N GLY A 43 3.27 -3.89 4.36
CA GLY A 43 1.86 -4.23 4.41
C GLY A 43 1.05 -3.04 4.89
N ILE A 44 -0.06 -2.76 4.21
CA ILE A 44 -0.97 -1.66 4.53
C ILE A 44 -2.31 -2.25 4.96
N ALA A 45 -2.86 -1.73 6.05
CA ALA A 45 -4.21 -2.00 6.52
C ALA A 45 -4.86 -0.66 6.92
N VAL A 46 -6.12 -0.47 6.53
CA VAL A 46 -6.89 0.76 6.74
C VAL A 46 -8.10 0.45 7.62
N VAL A 47 -8.37 1.32 8.58
CA VAL A 47 -9.50 1.21 9.51
C VAL A 47 -10.42 2.44 9.43
N ASP A 48 -11.69 2.25 9.73
CA ASP A 48 -12.66 3.35 9.86
C ASP A 48 -12.61 4.03 11.25
N LYS A 49 -13.51 5.01 11.46
CA LYS A 49 -13.63 5.74 12.72
C LYS A 49 -14.11 4.88 13.89
N GLN A 50 -14.67 3.71 13.62
CA GLN A 50 -15.09 2.72 14.61
C GLN A 50 -13.99 1.67 14.85
N LEU A 51 -12.77 1.91 14.32
CA LEU A 51 -11.61 1.03 14.41
C LEU A 51 -11.87 -0.35 13.80
N ARG A 52 -12.70 -0.40 12.75
CA ARG A 52 -12.95 -1.62 11.98
C ARG A 52 -12.16 -1.60 10.69
N LEU A 53 -11.62 -2.75 10.32
CA LEU A 53 -10.86 -2.94 9.09
C LEU A 53 -11.76 -2.69 7.86
N VAL A 54 -11.30 -1.85 6.94
CA VAL A 54 -12.04 -1.53 5.70
C VAL A 54 -11.25 -1.84 4.42
N ALA A 55 -9.92 -1.89 4.49
CA ALA A 55 -9.07 -2.29 3.36
C ALA A 55 -7.70 -2.79 3.81
N TRP A 56 -7.02 -3.56 2.96
CA TRP A 56 -5.63 -3.97 3.11
C TRP A 56 -5.02 -4.28 1.74
N ASN A 57 -3.69 -4.22 1.62
CA ASN A 57 -2.99 -4.68 0.42
C ASN A 57 -2.58 -6.16 0.53
N GLN A 58 -2.26 -6.78 -0.61
CA GLN A 58 -1.80 -8.18 -0.65
C GLN A 58 -0.54 -8.38 0.20
N ARG A 59 0.37 -7.41 0.19
CA ARG A 59 1.60 -7.46 0.98
C ARG A 59 1.36 -7.61 2.48
N TYR A 60 0.27 -7.03 3.02
CA TYR A 60 -0.11 -7.21 4.42
C TYR A 60 -0.39 -8.68 4.76
N LEU A 61 -1.02 -9.42 3.85
CA LEU A 61 -1.29 -10.84 4.04
C LEU A 61 -0.04 -11.72 3.88
N GLU A 62 0.93 -11.29 3.07
CA GLU A 62 2.20 -12.02 2.89
C GLU A 62 3.19 -11.83 4.05
N LEU A 63 3.08 -10.69 4.74
CA LEU A 63 3.94 -10.35 5.88
C LEU A 63 3.52 -11.07 7.16
N PHE A 64 2.30 -11.60 7.24
CA PHE A 64 1.74 -12.15 8.47
C PHE A 64 0.97 -13.43 8.18
N VAL A 65 1.05 -14.41 9.08
CA VAL A 65 0.23 -15.62 8.98
C VAL A 65 -1.05 -15.40 9.77
N PHE A 66 -2.17 -15.26 9.06
CA PHE A 66 -3.50 -15.09 9.65
C PHE A 66 -4.34 -16.35 9.49
N PRO A 67 -5.11 -16.76 10.53
CA PRO A 67 -6.10 -17.81 10.36
C PRO A 67 -7.22 -17.38 9.39
N PRO A 68 -7.86 -18.33 8.71
CA PRO A 68 -8.97 -18.03 7.79
C PRO A 68 -10.05 -17.17 8.45
N GLY A 69 -10.50 -16.14 7.74
CA GLY A 69 -11.56 -15.24 8.21
C GLY A 69 -11.15 -14.20 9.27
N LEU A 70 -9.89 -14.18 9.73
CA LEU A 70 -9.43 -13.13 10.64
C LEU A 70 -9.41 -11.77 9.94
N ILE A 71 -8.78 -11.69 8.77
CA ILE A 71 -8.74 -10.49 7.95
C ILE A 71 -9.99 -10.43 7.06
N GLN A 72 -10.92 -9.56 7.44
CA GLN A 72 -12.17 -9.32 6.72
C GLN A 72 -12.68 -7.91 7.01
N VAL A 73 -13.50 -7.37 6.10
CA VAL A 73 -14.16 -6.08 6.30
C VAL A 73 -15.03 -6.12 7.57
N GLY A 74 -14.97 -5.05 8.38
CA GLY A 74 -15.74 -4.92 9.61
C GLY A 74 -15.10 -5.56 10.85
N ARG A 75 -13.99 -6.30 10.70
CA ARG A 75 -13.23 -6.87 11.82
C ARG A 75 -12.66 -5.74 12.72
N PRO A 76 -12.86 -5.79 14.05
CA PRO A 76 -12.18 -4.87 14.96
C PRO A 76 -10.66 -5.00 14.82
N ILE A 77 -9.96 -3.88 14.63
CA ILE A 77 -8.50 -3.89 14.45
C ILE A 77 -7.75 -4.42 15.68
N ALA A 78 -8.36 -4.28 16.86
CA ALA A 78 -7.84 -4.83 18.11
C ALA A 78 -7.60 -6.35 18.02
N ASP A 79 -8.48 -7.10 17.36
CA ASP A 79 -8.34 -8.56 17.19
C ASP A 79 -7.12 -8.90 16.33
N VAL A 80 -6.91 -8.14 15.26
CA VAL A 80 -5.77 -8.33 14.35
C VAL A 80 -4.46 -7.96 15.03
N ILE A 81 -4.46 -6.88 15.82
CA ILE A 81 -3.28 -6.46 16.60
C ILE A 81 -2.97 -7.50 17.67
N ARG A 82 -3.99 -8.01 18.37
CA ARG A 82 -3.86 -9.03 19.41
C ARG A 82 -3.24 -10.30 18.85
N HIS A 83 -3.77 -10.81 17.74
CA HIS A 83 -3.19 -11.98 17.06
C HIS A 83 -1.70 -11.76 16.75
N ASN A 84 -1.34 -10.60 16.19
CA ASN A 84 0.06 -10.29 15.91
C ASN A 84 0.92 -10.23 17.19
N ALA A 85 0.39 -9.69 18.28
CA ALA A 85 1.10 -9.59 19.55
C ALA A 85 1.29 -10.97 20.21
N GLU A 86 0.29 -11.84 20.16
CA GLU A 86 0.36 -13.24 20.62
C GLU A 86 1.40 -14.06 19.85
N GLN A 87 1.63 -13.74 18.57
CA GLN A 87 2.71 -14.32 17.76
C GLN A 87 4.09 -13.68 18.03
N GLY A 88 4.21 -12.79 19.02
CA GLY A 88 5.44 -12.09 19.37
C GLY A 88 5.86 -11.00 18.38
N LEU A 89 5.02 -10.69 17.38
CA LEU A 89 5.37 -9.74 16.31
C LEU A 89 5.31 -8.28 16.77
N CYS A 90 4.78 -8.01 17.95
CA CYS A 90 4.80 -6.67 18.57
C CYS A 90 6.01 -6.43 19.49
N GLY A 91 6.91 -7.41 19.61
CA GLY A 91 8.02 -7.36 20.55
C GLY A 91 7.62 -7.88 21.94
N PRO A 92 8.56 -7.90 22.90
CA PRO A 92 8.31 -8.44 24.24
C PRO A 92 7.25 -7.63 24.99
N GLY A 93 6.56 -8.28 25.92
CA GLY A 93 5.52 -7.67 26.76
C GLY A 93 4.18 -8.38 26.62
N ASP A 94 3.19 -7.90 27.38
CA ASP A 94 1.82 -8.40 27.34
C ASP A 94 1.14 -8.03 25.99
N PRO A 95 0.54 -9.00 25.27
CA PRO A 95 -0.29 -8.70 24.10
C PRO A 95 -1.33 -7.59 24.32
N GLU A 96 -1.98 -7.53 25.47
CA GLU A 96 -2.98 -6.49 25.74
C GLU A 96 -2.39 -5.09 25.92
N ASP A 97 -1.15 -4.98 26.42
CA ASP A 97 -0.44 -3.70 26.44
C ASP A 97 -0.17 -3.18 25.02
N HIS A 98 0.19 -4.08 24.09
CA HIS A 98 0.41 -3.74 22.69
C HIS A 98 -0.89 -3.32 22.00
N VAL A 99 -1.98 -4.03 22.26
CA VAL A 99 -3.31 -3.70 21.75
C VAL A 99 -3.73 -2.31 22.23
N ARG A 100 -3.74 -2.08 23.56
CA ARG A 100 -4.15 -0.80 24.15
C ARG A 100 -3.36 0.37 23.58
N ARG A 101 -2.05 0.24 23.46
CA ARG A 101 -1.18 1.30 22.93
C ARG A 101 -1.49 1.65 21.47
N ARG A 102 -1.66 0.64 20.62
CA ARG A 102 -1.96 0.87 19.19
C ARG A 102 -3.38 1.40 18.97
N VAL A 103 -4.35 0.89 19.73
CA VAL A 103 -5.74 1.39 19.72
C VAL A 103 -5.78 2.85 20.14
N TYR A 104 -5.09 3.21 21.24
CA TYR A 104 -5.01 4.60 21.70
C TYR A 104 -4.51 5.54 20.59
N HIS A 105 -3.43 5.18 19.88
CA HIS A 105 -2.93 6.01 18.79
C HIS A 105 -3.92 6.14 17.62
N LEU A 106 -4.62 5.07 17.27
CA LEU A 106 -5.64 5.08 16.22
C LEU A 106 -6.85 5.95 16.61
N GLU A 107 -7.30 5.88 17.86
CA GLU A 107 -8.39 6.73 18.38
C GLU A 107 -8.02 8.21 18.36
N GLN A 108 -6.77 8.53 18.73
CA GLN A 108 -6.27 9.91 18.72
C GLN A 108 -5.88 10.40 17.32
N GLY A 109 -5.91 9.53 16.30
CA GLY A 109 -5.41 9.84 14.95
C GLY A 109 -3.92 10.21 14.92
N THR A 110 -3.14 9.77 15.92
CA THR A 110 -1.72 10.09 16.04
C THR A 110 -0.87 8.99 15.40
N ARG A 111 0.31 9.37 14.91
CA ARG A 111 1.24 8.40 14.33
C ARG A 111 1.80 7.48 15.41
N HIS A 112 1.70 6.18 15.18
CA HIS A 112 2.45 5.15 15.90
C HIS A 112 3.43 4.48 14.94
N THR A 113 4.69 4.32 15.34
CA THR A 113 5.72 3.66 14.52
C THR A 113 6.53 2.71 15.38
N SER A 114 6.72 1.49 14.89
CA SER A 114 7.53 0.46 15.53
C SER A 114 8.36 -0.26 14.47
N SER A 115 9.68 -0.27 14.62
CA SER A 115 10.60 -1.06 13.78
C SER A 115 11.22 -2.15 14.64
N ARG A 116 11.23 -3.39 14.16
CA ARG A 116 11.88 -4.51 14.85
C ARG A 116 12.21 -5.63 13.88
N VAL A 117 13.31 -6.32 14.12
CA VAL A 117 13.66 -7.55 13.41
C VAL A 117 12.85 -8.69 14.01
N ARG A 118 12.07 -9.35 13.16
CA ARG A 118 11.26 -10.53 13.50
C ARG A 118 12.14 -11.78 13.55
N PRO A 119 11.67 -12.90 14.15
CA PRO A 119 12.42 -14.17 14.15
C PRO A 119 12.76 -14.70 12.76
N ASP A 120 11.98 -14.33 11.72
CA ASP A 120 12.21 -14.69 10.32
C ASP A 120 13.19 -13.73 9.58
N GLY A 121 13.82 -12.79 10.30
CA GLY A 121 14.79 -11.84 9.77
C GLY A 121 14.18 -10.64 9.04
N ARG A 122 12.84 -10.55 8.93
CA ARG A 122 12.16 -9.40 8.33
C ARG A 122 12.04 -8.24 9.32
N VAL A 123 12.00 -7.00 8.84
CA VAL A 123 11.81 -5.77 9.64
C VAL A 123 10.39 -5.25 9.46
#